data_AF-A0A7S1VGW9-F1
#
_entry.id   AF-A0A7S1VGW9-F1
#
_cell.length_a   1.000
_cell.length_b   1.000
_cell.length_c   1.000
_cell.angle_alpha   90.00
_cell.angle_beta   90.00
_cell.angle_gamma   90.00
#
_symmetry.space_group_name_H-M   'P 1'
#
loop_
_entity.id
_entity.type
_entity.pdbx_description
1 polymer ?
#
loop_
_entity_poly.entity_id
_entity_poly.type
_entity_poly.pdbx_seq_one_letter_code
_entity_poly.pdbx_strand_id
1 'polypeptide(L)'
;LLPPLSTPLSLPFLLHSLSPRSIMPKRVLDSIETSRPKIPKNYEEKSKARRLIVLLEEATLETVRIAGRDELLNSDDHAHWLRKHGRDLSSARPDVTHQCLLMLQDSPLNKAGGLQVFIHTARNVLIEVNPECRIPRTFKRFAALFAQLLTKLTIKSASSEGDGRGVVLLRVIKNPVQQHM
;
A
#
# COMPACT_ATOMS: atom_id res chain seq x y z
N LEU A 1 38.82 41.92 -50.27
CA LEU A 1 39.88 41.14 -49.58
C LEU A 1 39.81 41.49 -48.08
N LEU A 2 39.76 40.47 -47.21
CA LEU A 2 39.67 40.49 -45.72
C LEU A 2 40.80 41.29 -45.02
N PRO A 3 40.81 41.60 -43.68
CA PRO A 3 39.84 41.37 -42.56
C PRO A 3 39.73 42.61 -41.57
N PRO A 4 39.73 42.52 -40.20
CA PRO A 4 38.60 42.30 -39.28
C PRO A 4 38.51 43.27 -38.05
N LEU A 5 37.57 42.95 -37.14
CA LEU A 5 37.66 43.02 -35.66
C LEU A 5 37.06 44.26 -34.92
N SER A 6 35.85 44.08 -34.37
CA SER A 6 35.58 44.37 -32.96
C SER A 6 34.31 43.65 -32.48
N THR A 7 34.45 42.93 -31.38
CA THR A 7 33.42 42.20 -30.63
C THR A 7 32.52 43.16 -29.82
N PRO A 8 31.40 42.67 -29.27
CA PRO A 8 31.50 42.41 -27.83
C PRO A 8 30.91 41.06 -27.39
N LEU A 9 31.69 40.44 -26.50
CA LEU A 9 31.36 39.55 -25.40
C LEU A 9 29.85 39.34 -25.13
N SER A 10 29.37 38.13 -25.39
CA SER A 10 28.28 37.52 -24.62
C SER A 10 28.66 36.08 -24.30
N LEU A 11 29.02 35.86 -23.04
CA LEU A 11 29.27 34.56 -22.45
C LEU A 11 27.92 33.87 -22.19
N PRO A 12 27.64 32.67 -22.74
CA PRO A 12 26.60 31.82 -22.19
C PRO A 12 27.24 30.94 -21.11
N PHE A 13 27.30 31.39 -19.86
CA PHE A 13 27.65 30.49 -18.76
C PHE A 13 26.43 29.69 -18.34
N LEU A 14 26.24 28.60 -19.10
CA LEU A 14 25.27 27.54 -18.88
C LEU A 14 25.67 26.77 -17.60
N LEU A 15 25.25 27.23 -16.42
CA LEU A 15 25.38 26.47 -15.16
C LEU A 15 24.30 25.38 -15.12
N HIS A 16 24.45 24.37 -15.99
CA HIS A 16 23.75 23.11 -15.81
C HIS A 16 24.38 22.37 -14.65
N SER A 17 23.60 22.29 -13.57
CA SER A 17 23.64 21.25 -12.54
C SER A 17 24.20 19.93 -13.09
N LEU A 18 25.49 19.69 -12.86
CA LEU A 18 26.08 18.38 -13.05
C LEU A 18 25.49 17.44 -11.99
N SER A 19 24.55 16.61 -12.44
CA SER A 19 24.09 15.45 -11.69
C SER A 19 25.31 14.58 -11.33
N PRO A 20 25.42 14.06 -10.08
CA PRO A 20 26.56 13.24 -9.63
C PRO A 20 26.72 11.89 -10.37
N ARG A 21 25.99 11.65 -11.46
CA ARG A 21 26.00 10.42 -12.25
C ARG A 21 27.23 10.24 -13.14
N SER A 22 28.09 11.26 -13.30
CA SER A 22 29.16 11.21 -14.31
C SER A 22 30.51 10.66 -13.82
N ILE A 23 30.66 10.26 -12.55
CA ILE A 23 31.97 9.87 -11.99
C ILE A 23 32.07 8.36 -11.66
N MET A 24 31.02 7.57 -11.89
CA MET A 24 31.08 6.14 -11.59
C MET A 24 31.56 5.31 -12.79
N PRO A 25 32.54 4.40 -12.61
CA PRO A 25 33.01 3.53 -13.68
C PRO A 25 31.86 2.61 -14.15
N LYS A 26 31.68 2.49 -15.47
CA LYS A 26 30.60 1.71 -16.13
C LYS A 26 30.43 0.29 -15.56
N ARG A 27 31.52 -0.33 -15.11
CA ARG A 27 31.54 -1.68 -14.50
C ARG A 27 30.69 -1.83 -13.22
N VAL A 28 30.45 -0.73 -12.49
CA VAL A 28 29.61 -0.71 -11.29
C VAL A 28 28.13 -0.50 -11.63
N LEU A 29 27.83 0.14 -12.76
CA LEU A 29 26.45 0.32 -13.23
C LEU A 29 25.86 -0.99 -13.76
N ASP A 30 26.67 -1.82 -14.41
CA ASP A 30 26.23 -3.12 -14.97
C ASP A 30 26.01 -4.20 -13.89
N SER A 31 26.49 -4.00 -12.67
CA SER A 31 26.26 -4.90 -11.52
C SER A 31 25.05 -4.51 -10.66
N ILE A 32 24.38 -3.40 -10.99
CA ILE A 32 23.08 -3.00 -10.44
C ILE A 32 22.01 -3.26 -11.50
N GLU A 33 22.01 -4.45 -12.12
CA GLU A 33 20.74 -5.02 -12.56
C GLU A 33 20.01 -5.46 -11.30
N THR A 34 19.36 -4.50 -10.63
CA THR A 34 18.32 -4.81 -9.65
C THR A 34 17.19 -5.47 -10.43
N SER A 35 17.27 -6.79 -10.63
CA SER A 35 16.14 -7.58 -11.06
C SER A 35 15.00 -7.19 -10.14
N ARG A 36 13.89 -6.66 -10.70
CA ARG A 36 12.77 -6.19 -9.88
C ARG A 36 12.44 -7.28 -8.86
N PRO A 37 12.54 -6.99 -7.55
CA PRO A 37 12.30 -7.99 -6.54
C PRO A 37 10.94 -8.61 -6.78
N LYS A 38 10.93 -9.93 -7.00
CA LYS A 38 9.72 -10.69 -7.31
C LYS A 38 8.97 -10.90 -5.99
N ILE A 39 7.69 -10.52 -5.96
CA ILE A 39 6.83 -10.77 -4.81
C ILE A 39 6.72 -12.29 -4.65
N PRO A 40 7.15 -12.88 -3.53
CA PRO A 40 7.08 -14.31 -3.31
C PRO A 40 5.62 -14.77 -3.31
N LYS A 41 5.26 -15.72 -4.17
CA LYS A 41 3.86 -16.11 -4.43
C LYS A 41 3.41 -17.32 -3.62
N ASN A 42 4.33 -18.25 -3.35
CA ASN A 42 4.05 -19.50 -2.64
C ASN A 42 4.77 -19.52 -1.27
N TYR A 43 4.39 -20.48 -0.41
CA TYR A 43 4.93 -20.60 0.94
C TYR A 43 6.46 -20.80 0.95
N GLU A 44 6.98 -21.60 0.02
CA GLU A 44 8.42 -21.84 -0.10
C GLU A 44 9.22 -20.58 -0.41
N GLU A 45 8.80 -19.81 -1.42
CA GLU A 45 9.42 -18.52 -1.74
C GLU A 45 9.28 -17.55 -0.57
N LYS A 46 8.12 -17.56 0.09
CA LYS A 46 7.89 -16.73 1.28
C LYS A 46 8.84 -17.10 2.41
N SER A 47 9.06 -18.38 2.71
CA SER A 47 9.95 -18.82 3.79
C SER A 47 11.42 -18.48 3.55
N LYS A 48 11.85 -18.43 2.29
CA LYS A 48 13.25 -18.18 1.89
C LYS A 48 13.53 -16.69 1.66
N ALA A 49 12.51 -15.87 1.41
CA ALA A 49 12.65 -14.45 1.13
C ALA A 49 12.92 -13.64 2.41
N ARG A 50 13.99 -12.83 2.38
CA ARG A 50 14.20 -11.78 3.39
C ARG A 50 13.18 -10.66 3.17
N ARG A 51 12.22 -10.53 4.08
CA ARG A 51 11.20 -9.48 4.08
C ARG A 51 10.94 -8.94 5.48
N LEU A 52 10.44 -7.71 5.56
CA LEU A 52 9.81 -7.18 6.76
C LEU A 52 8.34 -7.62 6.77
N ILE A 53 7.90 -8.19 7.89
CA ILE A 53 6.48 -8.48 8.13
C ILE A 53 5.97 -7.46 9.13
N VAL A 54 4.91 -6.74 8.77
CA VAL A 54 4.22 -5.79 9.63
C VAL A 54 2.83 -6.34 9.94
N LEU A 55 2.53 -6.47 11.24
CA LEU A 55 1.20 -6.83 11.74
C LEU A 55 0.58 -5.57 12.37
N LEU A 56 -0.52 -5.09 11.79
CA LEU A 56 -1.36 -4.07 12.41
C LEU A 56 -2.34 -4.76 13.35
N GLU A 57 -1.98 -4.81 14.63
CA GLU A 57 -2.73 -5.49 15.70
C GLU A 57 -3.86 -4.60 16.25
N GLU A 58 -4.94 -5.23 16.75
CA GLU A 58 -6.13 -4.56 17.29
C GLU A 58 -6.76 -3.50 16.37
N ALA A 59 -6.68 -3.68 15.05
CA ALA A 59 -7.24 -2.73 14.10
C ALA A 59 -8.77 -2.62 14.26
N THR A 60 -9.28 -1.39 14.38
CA THR A 60 -10.73 -1.11 14.47
C THR A 60 -11.38 -1.13 13.09
N LEU A 61 -11.52 -2.33 12.52
CA LEU A 61 -12.20 -2.57 11.24
C LEU A 61 -13.37 -3.53 11.46
N GLU A 62 -14.58 -2.98 11.52
CA GLU A 62 -15.81 -3.76 11.66
C GLU A 62 -16.93 -3.12 10.84
N THR A 63 -17.87 -3.94 10.37
CA THR A 63 -19.03 -3.46 9.60
C THR A 63 -20.25 -3.33 10.49
N VAL A 64 -21.10 -2.35 10.15
CA VAL A 64 -22.44 -2.20 10.70
C VAL A 64 -23.45 -2.14 9.56
N ARG A 65 -24.65 -2.66 9.82
CA ARG A 65 -25.76 -2.63 8.87
C ARG A 65 -26.63 -1.40 9.14
N ILE A 66 -26.63 -0.43 8.24
CA ILE A 66 -27.43 0.81 8.34
C ILE A 66 -28.26 0.97 7.08
N ALA A 67 -29.58 1.15 7.23
CA ALA A 67 -30.52 1.29 6.12
C ALA A 67 -30.36 0.21 5.01
N GLY A 68 -30.09 -1.03 5.42
CA GLY A 68 -29.93 -2.16 4.51
C GLY A 68 -28.53 -2.32 3.90
N ARG A 69 -27.58 -1.41 4.15
CA ARG A 69 -26.22 -1.43 3.60
C ARG A 69 -25.17 -1.76 4.67
N ASP A 70 -24.16 -2.53 4.29
CA ASP A 70 -22.98 -2.75 5.13
C ASP A 70 -22.02 -1.58 4.97
N GLU A 71 -21.75 -0.88 6.06
CA GLU A 71 -20.82 0.26 6.12
C GLU A 71 -19.70 -0.03 7.13
N LEU A 72 -18.50 0.49 6.87
CA LEU A 72 -17.38 0.35 7.80
C LEU A 72 -17.59 1.35 8.95
N LEU A 73 -17.71 0.84 10.17
CA LEU A 73 -17.98 1.65 11.35
C LEU A 73 -16.84 2.64 11.61
N ASN A 74 -17.18 3.90 11.84
CA ASN A 74 -16.22 4.98 12.09
C ASN A 74 -16.82 6.07 12.99
N SER A 75 -15.98 6.80 13.71
CA SER A 75 -16.38 7.81 14.69
C SER A 75 -17.12 9.01 14.12
N ASP A 76 -16.89 9.35 12.85
CA ASP A 76 -17.36 10.60 12.26
C ASP A 76 -18.77 10.44 11.67
N ASP A 77 -18.93 9.48 10.74
CA ASP A 77 -20.21 9.22 10.07
C ASP A 77 -21.21 8.49 10.98
N HIS A 78 -20.72 7.72 11.96
CA HIS A 78 -21.54 6.83 12.80
C HIS A 78 -21.61 7.24 14.27
N ALA A 79 -21.27 8.49 14.60
CA ALA A 79 -21.26 9.00 15.98
C ALA A 79 -22.59 8.74 16.72
N HIS A 80 -23.72 9.02 16.07
CA HIS A 80 -25.04 8.79 16.65
C HIS A 80 -25.32 7.29 16.87
N TRP A 81 -24.95 6.44 15.91
CA TRP A 81 -25.11 5.00 16.03
C TRP A 81 -24.29 4.45 17.21
N LEU A 82 -23.03 4.88 17.36
CA LEU A 82 -22.13 4.48 18.44
C LEU A 82 -22.72 4.84 19.82
N ARG A 83 -23.15 6.10 19.99
CA ARG A 83 -23.78 6.56 21.25
C ARG A 83 -25.05 5.79 21.58
N LYS A 84 -25.90 5.52 20.58
CA LYS A 84 -27.13 4.74 20.77
C LYS A 84 -26.85 3.32 21.28
N HIS A 85 -25.70 2.74 20.93
CA HIS A 85 -25.29 1.40 21.36
C HIS A 85 -24.30 1.42 22.52
N GLY A 86 -24.17 2.55 23.24
CA GLY A 86 -23.29 2.67 24.40
C GLY A 86 -21.80 2.52 24.10
N ARG A 87 -21.39 2.78 22.85
CA ARG A 87 -19.99 2.67 22.43
C ARG A 87 -19.32 4.04 22.39
N ASP A 88 -18.06 4.06 22.79
CA ASP A 88 -17.25 5.26 22.69
C ASP A 88 -16.80 5.54 21.25
N LEU A 89 -16.64 6.82 20.91
CA LEU A 89 -16.19 7.26 19.60
C LEU A 89 -14.75 6.81 19.31
N SER A 90 -13.89 6.73 20.33
CA SER A 90 -12.51 6.25 20.17
C SER A 90 -12.44 4.78 19.74
N SER A 91 -13.50 4.01 19.98
CA SER A 91 -13.54 2.57 19.64
C SER A 91 -13.72 2.30 18.14
N ALA A 92 -13.98 3.33 17.32
CA ALA A 92 -14.22 3.20 15.89
C ALA A 92 -13.32 4.16 15.09
N ARG A 93 -12.02 3.85 15.04
CA ARG A 93 -10.97 4.67 14.40
C ARG A 93 -10.28 3.94 13.23
N PRO A 94 -11.03 3.48 12.21
CA PRO A 94 -10.46 2.82 11.03
C PRO A 94 -9.51 3.74 10.23
N ASP A 95 -9.56 5.05 10.45
CA ASP A 95 -8.65 6.04 9.88
C ASP A 95 -7.18 5.80 10.26
N VAL A 96 -6.92 5.29 11.46
CA VAL A 96 -5.55 4.94 11.90
C VAL A 96 -4.99 3.84 11.00
N THR A 97 -5.76 2.78 10.78
CA THR A 97 -5.36 1.68 9.88
C THR A 97 -5.24 2.17 8.45
N HIS A 98 -6.13 3.04 8.00
CA HIS A 98 -6.07 3.66 6.68
C HIS A 98 -4.74 4.38 6.45
N GLN A 99 -4.34 5.27 7.37
CA GLN A 99 -3.09 6.01 7.27
C GLN A 99 -1.86 5.10 7.32
N CYS A 100 -1.85 4.10 8.21
CA CYS A 100 -0.78 3.11 8.25
C CYS A 100 -0.62 2.38 6.91
N LEU A 101 -1.73 1.93 6.32
CA LEU A 101 -1.69 1.22 5.03
C LEU A 101 -1.24 2.10 3.87
N LEU A 102 -1.63 3.38 3.86
CA LEU A 102 -1.14 4.34 2.87
C LEU A 102 0.38 4.47 2.92
N MET A 103 0.94 4.62 4.14
CA MET A 103 2.38 4.76 4.34
C MET A 103 3.15 3.47 4.01
N LEU A 104 2.64 2.33 4.46
CA LEU A 104 3.27 1.02 4.24
C LEU A 104 3.31 0.67 2.75
N GLN A 105 2.17 0.80 2.05
CA GLN A 105 2.08 0.39 0.64
C GLN A 105 2.82 1.31 -0.32
N ASP A 106 2.99 2.59 0.03
CA ASP A 106 3.78 3.53 -0.77
C ASP A 106 5.28 3.48 -0.51
N SER A 107 5.70 2.79 0.56
CA SER A 107 7.08 2.74 0.98
C SER A 107 8.00 2.19 -0.13
N PRO A 108 9.26 2.68 -0.23
CA PRO A 108 10.25 2.09 -1.12
C PRO A 108 10.44 0.59 -0.89
N LEU A 109 10.32 0.14 0.37
CA LEU A 109 10.44 -1.27 0.73
C LEU A 109 9.33 -2.13 0.11
N ASN A 110 8.08 -1.64 0.13
CA ASN A 110 6.97 -2.33 -0.52
C ASN A 110 7.14 -2.37 -2.05
N LYS A 111 7.55 -1.24 -2.65
CA LYS A 111 7.86 -1.16 -4.10
C LYS A 111 9.00 -2.08 -4.50
N ALA A 112 9.90 -2.36 -3.57
CA ALA A 112 10.97 -3.33 -3.69
C ALA A 112 10.57 -4.76 -3.23
N GLY A 113 9.26 -5.08 -3.12
CA GLY A 113 8.79 -6.44 -2.84
C GLY A 113 9.24 -7.03 -1.51
N GLY A 114 9.79 -6.21 -0.60
CA GLY A 114 10.40 -6.63 0.66
C GLY A 114 9.50 -6.44 1.87
N LEU A 115 8.21 -6.08 1.67
CA LEU A 115 7.23 -5.86 2.72
C LEU A 115 6.05 -6.82 2.57
N GLN A 116 5.65 -7.44 3.68
CA GLN A 116 4.37 -8.13 3.81
C GLN A 116 3.58 -7.46 4.93
N VAL A 117 2.32 -7.11 4.67
CA VAL A 117 1.43 -6.51 5.66
C VAL A 117 0.30 -7.48 5.99
N PHE A 118 0.03 -7.63 7.28
CA PHE A 118 -1.16 -8.27 7.83
C PHE A 118 -1.90 -7.28 8.72
N ILE A 119 -3.21 -7.43 8.80
CA ILE A 119 -4.06 -6.67 9.71
C ILE A 119 -4.82 -7.68 10.55
N HIS A 120 -4.68 -7.59 11.86
CA HIS A 120 -5.48 -8.36 12.80
C HIS A 120 -6.43 -7.40 13.53
N THR A 121 -7.72 -7.60 13.31
CA THR A 121 -8.73 -6.68 13.85
C THR A 121 -9.05 -7.00 15.30
N ALA A 122 -9.57 -6.00 16.03
CA ALA A 122 -10.11 -6.20 17.38
C ALA A 122 -11.29 -7.22 17.43
N ARG A 123 -11.84 -7.61 16.26
CA ARG A 123 -12.86 -8.65 16.12
C ARG A 123 -12.28 -10.01 15.68
N ASN A 124 -10.98 -10.22 15.88
CA ASN A 124 -10.28 -11.47 15.58
C ASN A 124 -10.35 -11.87 14.09
N VAL A 125 -10.38 -10.89 13.19
CA VAL A 125 -10.31 -11.12 11.74
C VAL A 125 -8.89 -10.85 11.28
N LEU A 126 -8.27 -11.82 10.61
CA LEU A 126 -6.94 -11.67 10.04
C LEU A 126 -7.03 -11.42 8.54
N ILE A 127 -6.41 -10.34 8.08
CA ILE A 127 -6.42 -9.90 6.68
C ILE A 127 -4.99 -9.89 6.16
N GLU A 128 -4.76 -10.58 5.05
CA GLU A 128 -3.54 -10.48 4.24
C GLU A 128 -3.70 -9.38 3.20
N VAL A 129 -2.70 -8.50 3.12
CA VAL A 129 -2.64 -7.42 2.14
C VAL A 129 -1.60 -7.75 1.08
N ASN A 130 -2.01 -7.78 -0.19
CA ASN A 130 -1.10 -7.97 -1.31
C ASN A 130 -0.24 -6.69 -1.51
N PRO A 131 1.09 -6.80 -1.72
CA PRO A 131 1.95 -5.66 -2.02
C PRO A 131 1.51 -4.82 -3.23
N GLU A 132 0.81 -5.42 -4.20
CA GLU A 132 0.26 -4.73 -5.38
C GLU A 132 -1.05 -3.96 -5.09
N CYS A 133 -1.63 -4.13 -3.89
CA CYS A 133 -2.88 -3.49 -3.52
C CYS A 133 -2.69 -1.97 -3.38
N ARG A 134 -3.33 -1.22 -4.28
CA ARG A 134 -3.41 0.25 -4.20
C ARG A 134 -4.53 0.67 -3.26
N ILE A 135 -4.16 1.10 -2.06
CA ILE A 135 -5.10 1.56 -1.04
C ILE A 135 -5.74 2.89 -1.49
N PRO A 136 -7.08 3.03 -1.45
CA PRO A 136 -7.74 4.28 -1.81
C PRO A 136 -7.28 5.44 -0.93
N ARG A 137 -6.95 6.59 -1.54
CA ARG A 137 -6.46 7.78 -0.81
C ARG A 137 -7.54 8.48 0.01
N THR A 138 -8.79 8.43 -0.44
CA THR A 138 -9.90 9.02 0.31
C THR A 138 -10.48 8.00 1.27
N PHE A 139 -10.76 8.45 2.51
CA PHE A 139 -11.29 7.59 3.55
C PHE A 139 -12.62 6.93 3.14
N LYS A 140 -13.53 7.68 2.50
CA LYS A 140 -14.82 7.13 2.02
C LYS A 140 -14.68 5.93 1.06
N ARG A 141 -13.68 5.95 0.16
CA ARG A 141 -13.42 4.83 -0.76
C ARG A 141 -12.74 3.67 -0.04
N PHE A 142 -11.84 3.96 0.90
CA PHE A 142 -11.26 2.96 1.78
C PHE A 142 -12.33 2.25 2.61
N ALA A 143 -13.24 2.99 3.23
CA ALA A 143 -14.35 2.48 4.03
C ALA A 143 -15.24 1.52 3.21
N ALA A 144 -15.64 1.93 2.01
CA ALA A 144 -16.42 1.08 1.12
C ALA A 144 -15.67 -0.20 0.71
N LEU A 145 -14.37 -0.10 0.39
CA LEU A 145 -13.53 -1.24 0.03
C LEU A 145 -13.41 -2.25 1.18
N PHE A 146 -13.18 -1.78 2.41
CA PHE A 146 -13.01 -2.62 3.58
C PHE A 146 -14.35 -3.19 4.08
N ALA A 147 -15.45 -2.46 3.96
CA ALA A 147 -16.79 -3.01 4.16
C ALA A 147 -17.04 -4.18 3.19
N GLN A 148 -16.72 -3.98 1.89
CA GLN A 148 -16.84 -5.04 0.90
C GLN A 148 -15.91 -6.23 1.22
N LEU A 149 -14.68 -5.99 1.66
CA LEU A 149 -13.75 -7.05 2.05
C LEU A 149 -14.30 -7.89 3.19
N LEU A 150 -14.85 -7.25 4.23
CA LEU A 150 -15.38 -7.96 5.39
C LEU A 150 -16.66 -8.75 5.05
N THR A 151 -17.46 -8.30 4.09
CA THR A 151 -18.63 -9.05 3.59
C THR A 151 -18.25 -10.18 2.63
N LYS A 152 -17.31 -9.96 1.70
CA LYS A 152 -16.95 -10.93 0.64
C LYS A 152 -15.73 -11.80 0.95
N LEU A 153 -15.03 -11.53 2.05
CA LEU A 153 -13.78 -12.15 2.50
C LEU A 153 -12.58 -12.00 1.54
N THR A 154 -12.78 -11.52 0.32
CA THR A 154 -11.74 -11.32 -0.70
C THR A 154 -12.04 -10.12 -1.58
N ILE A 155 -10.99 -9.45 -2.04
CA ILE A 155 -11.03 -8.43 -3.09
C ILE A 155 -10.07 -8.83 -4.20
N LYS A 156 -10.54 -8.78 -5.44
CA LYS A 156 -9.76 -9.06 -6.65
C LYS A 156 -9.54 -7.78 -7.47
N SER A 157 -8.50 -7.77 -8.30
CA SER A 157 -8.25 -6.67 -9.25
C SER A 157 -9.38 -6.53 -10.29
N ALA A 158 -9.74 -5.30 -10.64
CA ALA A 158 -10.81 -4.99 -11.60
C ALA A 158 -10.52 -5.49 -13.03
N SER A 159 -9.25 -5.58 -13.44
CA SER A 159 -8.83 -6.01 -14.79
C SER A 159 -9.11 -7.48 -15.12
N SER A 160 -9.91 -8.17 -14.30
CA SER A 160 -10.19 -9.59 -14.39
C SER A 160 -11.68 -9.93 -14.55
N GLU A 161 -12.50 -8.91 -14.80
CA GLU A 161 -13.88 -9.09 -15.27
C GLU A 161 -13.87 -9.72 -16.66
N GLY A 162 -13.79 -11.05 -16.73
CA GLY A 162 -13.87 -11.79 -17.99
C GLY A 162 -13.41 -13.25 -17.91
N ASP A 163 -12.36 -13.57 -17.13
CA ASP A 163 -11.72 -14.90 -17.16
C ASP A 163 -11.64 -15.58 -15.77
N GLY A 164 -12.23 -15.00 -14.73
CA GLY A 164 -12.27 -15.55 -13.36
C GLY A 164 -10.91 -15.56 -12.62
N ARG A 165 -9.80 -15.26 -13.30
CA ARG A 165 -8.40 -15.30 -12.82
C ARG A 165 -7.90 -13.98 -12.23
N GLY A 166 -8.75 -13.28 -11.48
CA GLY A 166 -8.36 -12.02 -10.85
C GLY A 166 -7.32 -12.19 -9.75
N VAL A 167 -6.25 -11.40 -9.82
CA VAL A 167 -5.26 -11.30 -8.73
C VAL A 167 -5.97 -10.85 -7.47
N VAL A 168 -5.84 -11.65 -6.40
CA VAL A 168 -6.40 -11.33 -5.08
C VAL A 168 -5.53 -10.26 -4.43
N LEU A 169 -6.11 -9.12 -4.10
CA LEU A 169 -5.43 -7.96 -3.53
C LEU A 169 -5.59 -7.88 -2.01
N LEU A 170 -6.74 -8.28 -1.48
CA LEU A 170 -7.02 -8.35 -0.04
C LEU A 170 -7.75 -9.66 0.23
N ARG A 171 -7.42 -10.32 1.33
CA ARG A 171 -8.07 -11.58 1.70
C ARG A 171 -8.12 -11.76 3.20
N VAL A 172 -9.29 -12.16 3.70
CA VAL A 172 -9.43 -12.70 5.05
C VAL A 172 -8.86 -14.11 5.09
N ILE A 173 -7.95 -14.36 6.03
CA ILE A 173 -7.25 -15.63 6.22
C ILE A 173 -7.51 -16.18 7.62
N LYS A 174 -7.18 -17.46 7.84
CA LYS A 174 -7.39 -18.12 9.13
C LYS A 174 -6.33 -17.68 10.15
N ASN A 175 -6.75 -17.49 11.38
CA ASN A 175 -5.85 -17.38 12.53
C ASN A 175 -5.20 -18.73 12.88
N PRO A 176 -4.04 -18.73 13.56
CA PRO A 176 -3.25 -17.57 13.99
C PRO A 176 -2.27 -17.06 12.91
N VAL A 177 -1.82 -15.80 13.03
CA VAL A 177 -0.94 -15.15 12.03
C VAL A 177 0.39 -15.88 11.80
N GLN A 178 0.92 -16.54 12.84
CA GLN A 178 2.18 -17.27 12.84
C GLN A 178 2.22 -18.38 11.77
N GLN A 179 1.06 -18.92 11.35
CA GLN A 179 0.98 -19.92 10.29
C GLN A 179 1.30 -19.35 8.89
N HIS A 180 1.38 -18.03 8.76
CA HIS A 180 1.53 -17.32 7.48
C HIS A 180 2.83 -16.50 7.39
N MET A 181 3.69 -16.56 8.41
CA MET A 181 4.91 -15.75 8.51
C MET A 181 6.11 -16.39 7.84
#